data_AF-A0A1B6FAG8-F1
#
_entry.id   AF-A0A1B6FAG8-F1
#
_cell.length_a   1.000
_cell.length_b   1.000
_cell.length_c   1.000
_cell.angle_alpha   90.00
_cell.angle_beta   90.00
_cell.angle_gamma   90.00
#
_symmetry.space_group_name_H-M   'P 1'
#
loop_
_entity.id
_entity.type
_entity.pdbx_description
1 polymer ?
#
loop_
_entity_poly.entity_id
_entity_poly.type
_entity_poly.pdbx_seq_one_letter_code
_entity_poly.pdbx_strand_id
1 'polypeptide(L)'
;IFETYNWKNLPYMPVRVFTYLLGKEVADVREVKWMACANRGYYVHLSTLAEVREQVLQYVPVMARPMVLYKDKHPTIWTPVYADTTDPSMTDWLWEKKECNEQKQRSMNFRKDRQKFMEPDEQEKRNIDKLRKFQDQTAGDTTKYRFMTSVSMPVFDKRDTAKVKIGRDCYDVDPTCEK
;
A
#
# COMPACT_ATOMS: atom_id res chain seq x y z
N ILE A 1 22.73 -24.31 -11.22
CA ILE A 1 21.51 -24.14 -10.38
C ILE A 1 20.27 -23.89 -11.25
N PHE A 2 20.22 -22.83 -12.06
CA PHE A 2 19.02 -22.55 -12.88
C PHE A 2 18.76 -23.64 -13.94
N GLU A 3 19.81 -24.16 -14.57
CA GLU A 3 19.73 -25.30 -15.50
C GLU A 3 19.08 -26.53 -14.87
N THR A 4 19.49 -26.87 -13.65
CA THR A 4 19.06 -28.11 -12.98
C THR A 4 17.68 -28.02 -12.36
N TYR A 5 17.20 -26.83 -11.98
CA TYR A 5 15.92 -26.69 -11.27
C TYR A 5 14.82 -26.00 -12.11
N ASN A 6 15.17 -25.08 -13.01
CA ASN A 6 14.20 -24.26 -13.73
C ASN A 6 14.15 -24.57 -15.24
N TRP A 7 15.27 -24.91 -15.88
CA TRP A 7 15.35 -25.06 -17.35
C TRP A 7 15.17 -26.49 -17.86
N LYS A 8 14.77 -27.43 -17.00
CA LYS A 8 14.60 -28.85 -17.36
C LYS A 8 13.64 -29.10 -18.53
N ASN A 9 12.56 -28.32 -18.63
CA ASN A 9 11.46 -28.55 -19.58
C ASN A 9 11.18 -27.30 -20.44
N LEU A 10 12.19 -26.78 -21.15
CA LEU A 10 11.99 -25.68 -22.09
C LEU A 10 10.93 -26.05 -23.15
N PRO A 11 9.96 -25.16 -23.47
CA PRO A 11 9.88 -23.72 -23.17
C PRO A 11 9.14 -23.36 -21.86
N TYR A 12 8.77 -24.35 -21.03
CA TYR A 12 8.06 -24.15 -19.78
C TYR A 12 9.04 -23.96 -18.61
N MET A 13 9.13 -22.72 -18.13
CA MET A 13 9.88 -22.35 -16.92
C MET A 13 8.89 -22.07 -15.79
N PRO A 14 8.83 -22.92 -14.75
CA PRO A 14 7.87 -22.75 -13.65
C PRO A 14 8.19 -21.55 -12.76
N VAL A 15 9.47 -21.21 -12.60
CA VAL A 15 9.92 -20.15 -11.68
C VAL A 15 10.38 -18.93 -12.47
N ARG A 16 9.93 -17.75 -12.03
CA ARG A 16 10.42 -16.45 -12.50
C ARG A 16 11.32 -15.82 -11.45
N VAL A 17 12.46 -15.29 -11.88
CA VAL A 17 13.46 -14.70 -10.97
C VAL A 17 13.54 -13.20 -11.18
N PHE A 18 13.17 -12.43 -10.17
CA PHE A 18 13.29 -10.98 -10.16
C PHE A 18 14.50 -10.57 -9.34
N THR A 19 15.38 -9.75 -9.91
CA THR A 19 16.60 -9.34 -9.24
C THR A 19 16.58 -7.83 -8.97
N TYR A 20 16.88 -7.48 -7.72
CA TYR A 20 16.92 -6.10 -7.23
C TYR A 20 18.34 -5.79 -6.78
N LEU A 21 18.99 -4.86 -7.46
CA LEU A 21 20.30 -4.37 -7.03
C LEU A 21 20.08 -3.13 -6.17
N LEU A 22 20.54 -3.17 -4.92
CA LEU A 22 20.40 -2.08 -3.96
C LEU A 22 21.72 -1.33 -3.82
N GLY A 23 21.66 0.00 -3.78
CA GLY A 23 22.81 0.84 -3.46
C GLY A 23 23.26 1.73 -4.62
N LYS A 24 24.05 2.75 -4.28
CA LYS A 24 24.55 3.76 -5.22
C LYS A 24 25.76 3.27 -6.03
N GLU A 25 26.54 2.35 -5.48
CA GLU A 25 27.71 1.77 -6.12
C GLU A 25 27.32 0.44 -6.76
N VAL A 26 27.72 0.23 -8.01
CA VAL A 26 27.15 -0.80 -8.87
C VAL A 26 28.22 -1.79 -9.30
N ALA A 27 28.52 -2.76 -8.43
CA ALA A 27 29.23 -3.97 -8.82
C ALA A 27 28.23 -4.98 -9.44
N ASP A 28 28.65 -5.70 -10.47
CA ASP A 28 27.99 -6.90 -11.00
C ASP A 28 26.57 -6.76 -11.61
N VAL A 29 26.26 -5.62 -12.24
CA VAL A 29 24.99 -5.43 -13.02
C VAL A 29 24.76 -6.57 -14.00
N ARG A 30 25.83 -6.99 -14.70
CA ARG A 30 25.73 -7.93 -15.81
C ARG A 30 25.23 -9.29 -15.35
N GLU A 31 25.77 -9.81 -14.25
CA GLU A 31 25.42 -11.13 -13.73
C GLU A 31 23.99 -11.13 -13.17
N VAL A 32 23.66 -10.10 -12.40
CA VAL A 32 22.34 -9.93 -11.79
C VAL A 32 21.25 -9.74 -12.86
N LYS A 33 21.57 -9.03 -13.95
CA LYS A 33 20.70 -8.88 -15.11
C LYS A 33 20.56 -10.18 -15.88
N TRP A 34 21.66 -10.91 -16.10
CA TRP A 34 21.62 -12.22 -16.78
C TRP A 34 20.72 -13.20 -16.03
N MET A 35 20.83 -13.28 -14.71
CA MET A 35 19.98 -14.12 -13.87
C MET A 35 18.48 -13.82 -14.04
N ALA A 36 18.09 -12.55 -14.15
CA ALA A 36 16.69 -12.18 -14.38
C ALA A 36 16.24 -12.48 -15.82
N CYS A 37 17.08 -12.14 -16.81
CA CYS A 37 16.80 -12.36 -18.23
C CYS A 37 16.57 -13.84 -18.55
N ALA A 38 17.48 -14.70 -18.11
CA ALA A 38 17.43 -16.14 -18.42
C ALA A 38 16.24 -16.86 -17.75
N ASN A 39 15.63 -16.27 -16.72
CA ASN A 39 14.50 -16.83 -15.98
C ASN A 39 13.18 -16.07 -16.19
N ARG A 40 13.00 -15.39 -17.33
CA ARG A 40 11.78 -14.63 -17.70
C ARG A 40 11.31 -13.63 -16.63
N GLY A 41 12.26 -13.06 -15.89
CA GLY A 41 12.00 -12.08 -14.85
C GLY A 41 12.19 -10.64 -15.31
N TYR A 42 12.57 -9.81 -14.34
CA TYR A 42 12.89 -8.40 -14.56
C TYR A 42 13.97 -7.95 -13.58
N TYR A 43 14.82 -7.05 -14.04
CA TYR A 43 15.94 -6.49 -13.28
C TYR A 43 15.63 -5.04 -12.94
N VAL A 44 15.86 -4.66 -11.69
CA VAL A 44 15.67 -3.30 -11.21
C VAL A 44 16.87 -2.85 -10.38
N HIS A 45 17.33 -1.64 -10.63
CA HIS A 45 18.34 -0.97 -9.80
C HIS A 45 17.67 0.06 -8.90
N LEU A 46 17.89 -0.07 -7.60
CA LEU A 46 17.33 0.79 -6.54
C LEU A 46 18.46 1.60 -5.93
N SER A 47 18.54 2.88 -6.31
CA SER A 47 19.57 3.80 -5.80
C SER A 47 19.11 4.56 -4.56
N THR A 48 17.80 4.82 -4.45
CA THR A 48 17.23 5.66 -3.38
C THR A 48 16.01 5.02 -2.73
N LEU A 49 15.74 5.37 -1.46
CA LEU A 49 14.56 4.89 -0.73
C LEU A 49 13.25 5.44 -1.31
N ALA A 50 13.29 6.62 -1.94
CA ALA A 50 12.13 7.23 -2.58
C ALA A 50 11.62 6.39 -3.77
N GLU A 51 12.55 5.78 -4.53
CA GLU A 51 12.23 4.97 -5.71
C GLU A 51 11.65 3.59 -5.37
N VAL A 52 11.93 3.05 -4.17
CA VAL A 52 11.59 1.66 -3.79
C VAL A 52 10.11 1.36 -4.01
N ARG A 53 9.22 2.29 -3.65
CA ARG A 53 7.77 2.09 -3.77
C ARG A 53 7.33 1.84 -5.21
N GLU A 54 7.85 2.61 -6.15
CA GLU A 54 7.45 2.51 -7.57
C GLU A 54 8.18 1.37 -8.28
N GLN A 55 9.48 1.22 -7.99
CA GLN A 55 10.35 0.27 -8.65
C GLN A 55 10.05 -1.19 -8.28
N VAL A 56 9.66 -1.46 -7.03
CA VAL A 56 9.20 -2.80 -6.64
C VAL A 56 7.92 -3.18 -7.36
N LEU A 57 6.98 -2.25 -7.60
CA LEU A 57 5.72 -2.56 -8.29
C LEU A 57 5.89 -2.94 -9.77
N GLN A 58 7.09 -2.78 -10.35
CA GLN A 58 7.34 -3.12 -11.76
C GLN A 58 7.28 -4.63 -12.06
N TYR A 59 7.29 -5.52 -11.06
CA TYR A 59 7.07 -6.96 -11.31
C TYR A 59 5.63 -7.27 -11.77
N VAL A 60 4.65 -6.46 -11.35
CA VAL A 60 3.21 -6.68 -11.63
C VAL A 60 2.92 -6.79 -13.13
N PRO A 61 3.32 -5.85 -14.01
CA PRO A 61 3.09 -5.97 -15.44
C PRO A 61 3.77 -7.19 -16.07
N VAL A 62 4.91 -7.66 -15.55
CA VAL A 62 5.59 -8.87 -16.04
C VAL A 62 4.79 -10.13 -15.68
N MET A 63 4.26 -10.17 -14.47
CA MET A 63 3.36 -11.23 -14.01
C MET A 63 2.05 -11.26 -14.79
N ALA A 64 1.53 -10.09 -15.18
CA ALA A 64 0.28 -9.96 -15.93
C ALA A 64 0.37 -10.40 -17.41
N ARG A 65 1.56 -10.51 -18.02
CA ARG A 65 1.71 -10.81 -19.47
C ARG A 65 0.91 -12.01 -19.99
N PRO A 66 0.89 -13.19 -19.33
CA PRO A 66 0.10 -14.32 -19.80
C PRO A 66 -1.40 -13.98 -19.81
N MET A 67 -1.88 -13.23 -18.82
CA MET A 67 -3.29 -12.83 -18.73
C MET A 67 -3.70 -11.90 -19.88
N VAL A 68 -2.77 -11.08 -20.37
CA VAL A 68 -2.99 -10.22 -21.55
C VAL A 68 -3.11 -11.07 -22.83
N LEU A 69 -2.30 -12.12 -22.95
CA LEU A 69 -2.33 -13.03 -24.12
C LEU A 69 -3.61 -13.86 -24.15
N TYR A 70 -4.17 -14.21 -23.00
CA TYR A 70 -5.50 -14.80 -22.89
C TYR A 70 -6.59 -13.72 -23.07
N LYS A 71 -6.77 -13.26 -24.31
CA LYS A 71 -7.67 -12.15 -24.71
C LYS A 71 -9.15 -12.36 -24.33
N ASP A 72 -9.60 -13.60 -24.16
CA ASP A 72 -11.03 -13.93 -24.13
C ASP A 72 -11.62 -14.06 -22.71
N LYS A 73 -10.81 -14.32 -21.68
CA LYS A 73 -11.29 -14.58 -20.32
C LYS A 73 -10.46 -13.83 -19.29
N HIS A 74 -11.10 -12.87 -18.61
CA HIS A 74 -10.50 -12.15 -17.48
C HIS A 74 -11.28 -12.49 -16.21
N PRO A 75 -10.62 -13.02 -15.16
CA PRO A 75 -11.31 -13.38 -13.92
C PRO A 75 -11.72 -12.12 -13.16
N THR A 76 -12.95 -12.11 -12.66
CA THR A 76 -13.43 -11.14 -11.67
C THR A 76 -12.95 -11.55 -10.29
N ILE A 77 -12.17 -10.71 -9.61
CA ILE A 77 -11.60 -11.03 -8.29
C ILE A 77 -12.24 -10.13 -7.24
N TRP A 78 -12.72 -10.76 -6.16
CA TRP A 78 -13.25 -10.09 -4.98
C TRP A 78 -12.13 -9.95 -3.95
N THR A 79 -11.94 -8.74 -3.41
CA THR A 79 -11.01 -8.56 -2.30
C THR A 79 -11.58 -9.18 -1.02
N PRO A 80 -10.73 -9.60 -0.08
CA PRO A 80 -11.19 -9.88 1.27
C PRO A 80 -11.87 -8.64 1.85
N VAL A 81 -12.69 -8.85 2.88
CA VAL A 81 -13.38 -7.77 3.60
C VAL A 81 -12.33 -6.84 4.20
N TYR A 82 -12.42 -5.55 3.87
CA TYR A 82 -11.61 -4.51 4.46
C TYR A 82 -12.50 -3.41 5.06
N ALA A 83 -11.95 -2.69 6.04
CA ALA A 83 -12.61 -1.54 6.62
C ALA A 83 -12.48 -0.33 5.67
N ASP A 84 -13.59 0.36 5.43
CA ASP A 84 -13.58 1.69 4.80
C ASP A 84 -12.58 2.57 5.57
N THR A 85 -11.58 3.09 4.87
CA THR A 85 -10.30 3.54 5.47
C THR A 85 -10.40 4.91 6.15
N THR A 86 -11.59 5.27 6.62
CA THR A 86 -11.74 6.38 7.56
C THR A 86 -11.17 5.92 8.88
N ASP A 87 -9.95 6.33 9.18
CA ASP A 87 -9.42 6.27 10.54
C ASP A 87 -10.45 7.00 11.41
N PRO A 88 -11.19 6.31 12.29
CA PRO A 88 -12.31 6.91 13.00
C PRO A 88 -11.83 7.80 14.16
N SER A 89 -10.55 8.19 14.12
CA SER A 89 -10.01 9.23 14.96
C SER A 89 -10.85 10.50 14.76
N MET A 90 -11.23 11.12 15.87
CA MET A 90 -11.75 12.48 15.85
C MET A 90 -10.75 13.33 15.08
N THR A 91 -11.10 13.74 13.86
CA THR A 91 -10.24 14.65 13.08
C THR A 91 -9.89 15.89 13.91
N ASP A 92 -8.72 16.47 13.72
CA ASP A 92 -8.25 17.64 14.48
C ASP A 92 -9.28 18.78 14.51
N TRP A 93 -9.96 19.04 13.39
CA TRP A 93 -11.08 20.00 13.30
C TRP A 93 -12.24 19.65 14.24
N LEU A 94 -12.67 18.38 14.28
CA LEU A 94 -13.80 17.94 15.10
C LEU A 94 -13.43 18.05 16.57
N TRP A 95 -12.17 17.78 16.91
CA TRP A 95 -11.61 17.95 18.24
C TRP A 95 -11.58 19.42 18.65
N GLU A 96 -11.04 20.30 17.81
CA GLU A 96 -10.93 21.74 18.06
C GLU A 96 -12.31 22.38 18.31
N LYS A 97 -13.30 22.03 17.48
CA LYS A 97 -14.69 22.51 17.63
C LYS A 97 -15.32 22.05 18.95
N LYS A 98 -15.04 20.81 19.37
CA LYS A 98 -15.51 20.25 20.64
C LYS A 98 -14.86 20.97 21.83
N GLU A 99 -13.54 21.12 21.83
CA GLU A 99 -12.78 21.82 22.86
C GLU A 99 -13.21 23.29 22.99
N CYS A 100 -13.39 24.00 21.87
CA CYS A 100 -13.84 25.38 21.87
C CYS A 100 -15.24 25.53 22.52
N ASN A 101 -16.17 24.61 22.23
CA ASN A 101 -17.48 24.58 22.87
C ASN A 101 -17.38 24.30 24.38
N GLU A 102 -16.53 23.36 24.81
CA GLU A 102 -16.32 23.06 26.23
C GLU A 102 -15.70 24.23 26.99
N GLN A 103 -14.68 24.87 26.40
CA GLN A 103 -14.05 26.06 26.98
C GLN A 103 -15.06 27.21 27.11
N LYS A 104 -15.87 27.43 26.07
CA LYS A 104 -16.95 28.42 26.08
C LYS A 104 -17.94 28.13 27.20
N GLN A 105 -18.40 26.89 27.35
CA GLN A 105 -19.32 26.49 28.43
C GLN A 105 -18.70 26.70 29.82
N ARG A 106 -17.41 26.35 30.02
CA ARG A 106 -16.72 26.62 31.29
C ARG A 106 -16.64 28.11 31.60
N SER A 107 -16.28 28.93 30.60
CA SER A 107 -16.26 30.38 30.76
C SER A 107 -17.64 30.94 31.07
N MET A 108 -18.70 30.45 30.42
CA MET A 108 -20.08 30.89 30.67
C MET A 108 -20.54 30.49 32.08
N ASN A 109 -20.25 29.27 32.53
CA ASN A 109 -20.59 28.80 33.87
C ASN A 109 -19.85 29.60 34.95
N PHE A 110 -18.56 29.88 34.74
CA PHE A 110 -17.77 30.73 35.64
C PHE A 110 -18.33 32.16 35.72
N ARG A 111 -18.76 32.74 34.60
CA ARG A 111 -19.38 34.08 34.57
C ARG A 111 -20.76 34.12 35.21
N LYS A 112 -21.53 33.04 35.11
CA LYS A 112 -22.90 32.95 35.64
C LYS A 112 -22.90 32.88 37.17
N ASP A 113 -22.05 32.04 37.75
CA ASP A 113 -21.95 31.87 39.20
C ASP A 113 -20.54 31.44 39.59
N ARG A 114 -19.72 32.42 39.96
CA ARG A 114 -18.31 32.22 40.29
C ARG A 114 -18.12 31.40 41.58
N GLN A 115 -18.97 31.60 42.59
CA GLN A 115 -18.85 30.87 43.86
C GLN A 115 -19.16 29.39 43.65
N LYS A 116 -20.28 29.08 43.00
CA LYS A 116 -20.65 27.70 42.69
C LYS A 116 -19.68 27.02 41.73
N PHE A 117 -19.13 27.76 40.76
CA PHE A 117 -18.10 27.21 39.89
C PHE A 117 -16.84 26.81 40.69
N MET A 118 -16.45 27.56 41.72
CA MET A 118 -15.24 27.30 42.50
C MET A 118 -15.44 26.30 43.64
N GLU A 119 -16.67 25.86 43.90
CA GLU A 119 -17.02 24.89 44.93
C GLU A 119 -16.26 23.55 44.72
N PRO A 120 -15.67 22.94 45.79
CA PRO A 120 -14.89 21.71 45.68
C PRO A 120 -15.65 20.56 45.02
N ASP A 121 -16.91 20.36 45.42
CA ASP A 121 -17.77 19.28 44.92
C ASP A 121 -18.06 19.43 43.42
N GLU A 122 -18.30 20.66 42.96
CA GLU A 122 -18.52 20.97 41.55
C GLU A 122 -17.22 20.89 40.73
N GLN A 123 -16.06 21.17 41.34
CA GLN A 123 -14.76 20.93 40.71
C GLN A 123 -14.47 19.44 40.55
N GLU A 124 -14.77 18.64 41.57
CA GLU A 124 -14.58 17.19 41.56
C GLU A 124 -15.45 16.53 40.50
N LYS A 125 -16.74 16.89 40.40
CA LYS A 125 -17.62 16.44 39.30
C LYS A 125 -17.02 16.71 37.92
N ARG A 126 -16.48 17.91 37.70
CA ARG A 126 -15.85 18.27 36.41
C ARG A 126 -14.58 17.47 36.15
N ASN A 127 -13.81 17.14 37.18
CA ASN A 127 -12.62 16.32 37.04
C ASN A 127 -12.98 14.85 36.75
N ILE A 128 -14.00 14.32 37.40
CA ILE A 128 -14.56 12.99 37.12
C ILE A 128 -15.11 12.92 35.69
N ASP A 129 -15.84 13.94 35.24
CA ASP A 129 -16.36 14.01 33.86
C ASP A 129 -15.24 14.09 32.81
N LYS A 130 -14.15 14.80 33.09
CA LYS A 130 -12.95 14.80 32.22
C LYS A 130 -12.32 13.41 32.15
N LEU A 131 -12.20 12.73 33.28
CA LEU A 131 -11.62 11.39 33.36
C LEU A 131 -12.49 10.37 32.60
N ARG A 132 -13.81 10.45 32.76
CA ARG A 132 -14.80 9.66 32.01
C ARG A 132 -14.71 9.92 30.52
N LYS A 133 -14.67 11.18 30.07
CA LYS A 133 -14.53 11.51 28.65
C LYS A 133 -13.20 11.06 28.05
N PHE A 134 -12.13 11.04 28.83
CA PHE A 134 -10.85 10.49 28.39
C PHE A 134 -10.95 8.96 28.25
N GLN A 135 -11.58 8.30 29.22
CA GLN A 135 -11.87 6.88 29.13
C GLN A 135 -12.79 6.55 27.95
N ASP A 136 -13.88 7.27 27.70
CA ASP A 136 -14.81 7.04 26.57
C ASP A 136 -14.15 7.28 25.20
N GLN A 137 -13.17 8.19 25.11
CA GLN A 137 -12.35 8.35 23.90
C GLN A 137 -11.47 7.12 23.63
N THR A 138 -10.98 6.47 24.68
CA THR A 138 -10.18 5.23 24.58
C THR A 138 -11.03 3.95 24.57
N ALA A 139 -12.21 3.99 25.18
CA ALA A 139 -13.18 2.93 25.31
C ALA A 139 -14.30 3.17 24.29
N GLY A 140 -13.89 3.06 23.03
CA GLY A 140 -14.70 2.96 21.82
C GLY A 140 -16.20 3.19 21.99
N ASP A 141 -16.62 4.43 21.70
CA ASP A 141 -17.81 4.58 20.90
C ASP A 141 -17.58 3.70 19.66
N THR A 142 -18.43 2.69 19.48
CA THR A 142 -18.31 1.67 18.44
C THR A 142 -18.17 2.34 17.08
N THR A 143 -16.93 2.62 16.68
CA THR A 143 -16.61 3.22 15.40
C THR A 143 -17.18 2.26 14.39
N LYS A 144 -18.26 2.68 13.73
CA LYS A 144 -19.06 1.83 12.86
C LYS A 144 -18.23 1.54 11.62
N TYR A 145 -17.31 0.58 11.72
CA TYR A 145 -16.53 0.12 10.59
C TYR A 145 -17.50 -0.32 9.52
N ARG A 146 -17.49 0.39 8.39
CA ARG A 146 -18.21 -0.04 7.21
C ARG A 146 -17.31 -1.05 6.52
N PHE A 147 -17.58 -2.32 6.77
CA PHE A 147 -16.92 -3.40 6.05
C PHE A 147 -17.36 -3.39 4.60
N MET A 148 -16.40 -3.41 3.69
CA MET A 148 -16.62 -3.42 2.26
C MET A 148 -15.76 -4.49 1.59
N THR A 149 -16.29 -5.02 0.49
CA THR A 149 -15.56 -5.86 -0.45
C THR A 149 -15.55 -5.11 -1.78
N SER A 150 -14.40 -5.12 -2.45
CA SER A 150 -14.26 -4.51 -3.77
C SER A 150 -14.14 -5.60 -4.82
N VAL A 151 -14.69 -5.33 -6.00
CA VAL A 151 -14.55 -6.20 -7.18
C VAL A 151 -13.59 -5.53 -8.14
N SER A 152 -12.60 -6.28 -8.58
CA SER A 152 -11.66 -5.81 -9.60
C SER A 152 -11.72 -6.71 -10.83
N MET A 153 -11.66 -6.07 -12.01
CA MET A 153 -11.56 -6.72 -13.31
C MET A 153 -10.38 -6.09 -14.06
N PRO A 154 -9.36 -6.85 -14.47
CA PRO A 154 -8.26 -6.29 -15.22
C PRO A 154 -8.73 -5.92 -16.64
N VAL A 155 -8.27 -4.76 -17.11
CA VAL A 155 -8.53 -4.28 -18.47
C VAL A 155 -7.20 -4.22 -19.22
N PHE A 156 -7.15 -4.82 -20.39
CA PHE A 156 -5.95 -4.87 -21.23
C PHE A 156 -6.20 -4.17 -22.57
N ASP A 157 -5.12 -3.64 -23.15
CA ASP A 157 -5.16 -3.10 -24.51
C ASP A 157 -5.29 -4.23 -25.53
N LYS A 158 -6.30 -4.14 -26.40
CA LYS A 158 -6.61 -5.16 -27.42
C LYS A 158 -6.01 -4.85 -28.79
N ARG A 159 -5.38 -3.68 -28.97
CA ARG A 159 -4.80 -3.27 -30.25
C ARG A 159 -3.72 -4.28 -30.67
N ASP A 160 -3.74 -4.71 -31.93
CA ASP A 160 -2.72 -5.63 -32.46
C ASP A 160 -1.32 -5.00 -32.54
N THR A 161 -1.23 -3.67 -32.44
CA THR A 161 0.02 -2.90 -32.31
C THR A 161 0.49 -2.73 -30.87
N ALA A 162 -0.29 -3.18 -29.88
CA ALA A 162 0.10 -3.12 -28.49
C ALA A 162 1.28 -4.08 -28.27
N LYS A 163 2.50 -3.53 -28.28
CA LYS A 163 3.70 -4.23 -27.85
C LYS A 163 3.55 -4.51 -26.36
N VAL A 164 2.95 -5.65 -26.00
CA VAL A 164 3.30 -6.28 -24.73
C VAL A 164 4.81 -6.41 -24.81
N LYS A 165 5.53 -5.70 -23.94
CA LYS A 165 6.98 -5.85 -23.83
C LYS A 165 7.24 -7.27 -23.35
N ILE A 166 7.09 -8.27 -24.21
CA ILE A 166 7.65 -9.60 -24.03
C ILE A 166 9.14 -9.28 -23.88
N GLY A 167 9.69 -9.53 -22.69
CA GLY A 167 11.12 -9.31 -22.47
C GLY A 167 11.83 -9.95 -23.65
N ARG A 168 12.69 -9.18 -24.33
CA ARG A 168 13.37 -9.61 -25.57
C ARG A 168 13.74 -11.07 -25.39
N ASP A 169 13.38 -11.91 -26.36
CA ASP A 169 13.88 -13.28 -26.37
C ASP A 169 15.39 -13.18 -26.18
N CYS A 170 15.87 -13.70 -25.05
CA CYS A 170 17.28 -13.85 -24.81
C CYS A 170 17.69 -15.07 -25.63
N TYR A 171 17.63 -14.94 -26.96
CA TYR A 171 18.53 -15.70 -27.80
C TYR A 171 19.93 -15.24 -27.41
N ASP A 172 20.83 -16.20 -27.22
CA ASP A 172 22.21 -15.98 -26.85
C ASP A 172 22.76 -14.73 -27.55
N VAL A 173 23.06 -13.70 -26.77
CA VAL A 173 23.89 -12.62 -27.28
C VAL A 173 25.05 -12.46 -26.32
N ASP A 174 26.19 -12.94 -26.81
CA ASP A 174 27.42 -12.17 -26.86
C ASP A 174 27.34 -10.74 -26.29
N PRO A 175 28.39 -10.26 -25.63
CA PRO A 175 28.38 -9.05 -24.80
C PRO A 175 28.23 -7.72 -25.56
N THR A 176 27.87 -7.73 -26.84
CA THR A 176 27.66 -6.51 -27.64
C THR A 176 26.25 -6.50 -28.23
N CYS A 177 25.31 -5.90 -27.51
CA CYS A 177 24.07 -5.45 -28.11
C CYS A 177 23.79 -4.01 -27.64
N GLU A 178 24.42 -3.07 -28.34
CA GLU A 178 23.88 -1.74 -28.53
C GLU A 178 22.75 -1.78 -29.57
N LYS A 179 21.67 -1.06 -29.23
CA LYS A 179 20.43 -0.76 -29.98
C LYS A 179 19.48 -1.94 -30.20
#